data_AF-A0AAV2R794-F1
#
_entry.id   AF-A0AAV2R794-F1
#
_cell.length_a   1.000
_cell.length_b   1.000
_cell.length_c   1.000
_cell.angle_alpha   90.00
_cell.angle_beta   90.00
_cell.angle_gamma   90.00
#
_symmetry.space_group_name_H-M   'P 1'
#
loop_
_entity.id
_entity.type
_entity.pdbx_description
1 polymer ?
#
loop_
_entity_poly.entity_id
_entity_poly.type
_entity_poly.pdbx_seq_one_letter_code
_entity_poly.pdbx_strand_id
1 'polypeptide(L)'
;NSLVTDVFVGSSSLEDQNIFELDMMKIISYIKESQLQVCNMMYTNKEVINIWRNRNDFDAIIAFSHSNEIIAPFLIDYHGAYIGLNTIGIEAYQIGNQGNRLPKSVTPFITLNFDENMNFFERVLNILIEVVLMQTYYISMLPQLQAEVEEYFPGMPPVLDLYGNYSLLLLNSHFAMDGLNPLLPNQVEIGTITARLAQPLPKDLGEFVDGAEHGVIYFSLGSMAKSVDIPKTQLAMLLEAFRHLPQRVVWKFEGDHIENLPSNVITRKWFSQQDILGHPKTLLFISHCGNFGTQEAKYHGVPVLGVPISFDQHRNAAHLAKKGYGLVLNWDEMTEEAILKNVNILIKDTLYRDRIQAVSKALQDQKESPKERAVWWIEYAIRHKNAPHMHYAGKNLNTLQYHMIDVWAFLIAVLMLWLCLSYCCIRRCWKKVLGNKSKQE
;
A
#
# COMPACT_ATOMS: atom_id res chain seq x y z
N ASN A 1 -25.80 -21.41 -7.21
CA ASN A 1 -26.03 -20.91 -5.83
C ASN A 1 -24.87 -20.01 -5.46
N SER A 2 -25.03 -18.69 -5.56
CA SER A 2 -24.02 -17.75 -5.08
C SER A 2 -23.99 -17.82 -3.55
N LEU A 3 -22.93 -18.43 -3.00
CA LEU A 3 -22.62 -18.52 -1.56
C LEU A 3 -22.13 -17.17 -0.98
N VAL A 4 -22.44 -16.06 -1.65
CA VAL A 4 -21.98 -14.73 -1.28
C VAL A 4 -23.19 -13.96 -0.77
N THR A 5 -23.21 -13.73 0.55
CA THR A 5 -24.14 -12.79 1.17
C THR A 5 -23.45 -11.43 1.26
N ASP A 6 -23.84 -10.51 0.40
CA ASP A 6 -23.36 -9.13 0.46
C ASP A 6 -24.15 -8.38 1.53
N VAL A 7 -23.46 -7.96 2.60
CA VAL A 7 -24.03 -7.10 3.64
C VAL A 7 -23.48 -5.70 3.45
N PHE A 8 -24.33 -4.76 3.03
CA PHE A 8 -23.96 -3.36 2.90
C PHE A 8 -24.32 -2.61 4.18
N VAL A 9 -23.34 -1.98 4.82
CA VAL A 9 -23.55 -1.21 6.07
C VAL A 9 -24.03 0.23 5.81
N GLY A 10 -24.18 0.65 4.54
CA GLY A 10 -24.75 1.96 4.22
C GLY A 10 -23.76 3.12 4.22
N SER A 11 -22.45 2.88 4.40
CA SER A 11 -21.47 3.97 4.52
C SER A 11 -21.16 4.60 3.15
N SER A 12 -21.78 5.74 2.83
CA SER A 12 -21.43 6.57 1.66
C SER A 12 -20.34 7.60 1.95
N SER A 13 -19.84 7.64 3.19
CA SER A 13 -19.16 8.81 3.74
C SER A 13 -17.95 9.28 2.91
N LEU A 14 -17.26 8.39 2.19
CA LEU A 14 -16.10 8.71 1.36
C LEU A 14 -16.49 9.02 -0.09
N GLU A 15 -17.55 8.39 -0.60
CA GLU A 15 -17.98 8.50 -1.99
C GLU A 15 -18.64 9.86 -2.31
N ASP A 16 -19.11 10.56 -1.28
CA ASP A 16 -19.79 11.85 -1.40
C ASP A 16 -18.86 13.07 -1.25
N GLN A 17 -17.59 12.86 -0.88
CA GLN A 17 -16.62 13.94 -0.67
C GLN A 17 -15.91 14.29 -1.99
N ASN A 18 -15.82 15.58 -2.32
CA ASN A 18 -14.98 16.03 -3.44
C ASN A 18 -13.50 15.96 -3.03
N ILE A 19 -12.80 14.92 -3.50
CA ILE A 19 -11.39 14.69 -3.18
C ILE A 19 -10.46 15.83 -3.64
N PHE A 20 -10.86 16.62 -4.64
CA PHE A 20 -10.08 17.77 -5.10
C PHE A 20 -10.07 18.94 -4.09
N GLU A 21 -10.93 18.90 -3.07
CA GLU A 21 -11.07 19.94 -2.04
C GLU A 21 -10.54 19.52 -0.65
N LEU A 22 -9.97 18.32 -0.57
CA LEU A 22 -9.47 17.73 0.68
C LEU A 22 -8.00 18.08 0.93
N ASP A 23 -7.72 18.64 2.10
CA ASP A 23 -6.37 18.78 2.63
C ASP A 23 -6.02 17.64 3.61
N MET A 24 -4.75 17.54 3.99
CA MET A 24 -4.24 16.48 4.86
C MET A 24 -4.93 16.44 6.24
N MET A 25 -5.26 17.60 6.81
CA MET A 25 -5.91 17.66 8.13
C MET A 25 -7.35 17.15 8.05
N LYS A 26 -8.09 17.57 7.01
CA LYS A 26 -9.43 17.05 6.72
C LYS A 26 -9.41 15.55 6.47
N ILE A 27 -8.40 15.04 5.75
CA ILE A 27 -8.24 13.60 5.51
C ILE A 27 -8.05 12.84 6.82
N ILE A 28 -7.18 13.32 7.71
CA ILE A 28 -6.93 12.66 9.00
C ILE A 28 -8.19 12.66 9.88
N SER A 29 -8.86 13.82 10.02
CA SER A 29 -10.11 13.89 10.80
C SER A 29 -11.17 12.98 10.21
N TYR A 30 -11.27 12.96 8.89
CA TYR A 30 -12.21 12.13 8.17
C TYR A 30 -11.96 10.63 8.37
N ILE A 31 -10.71 10.15 8.23
CA ILE A 31 -10.38 8.73 8.44
C ILE A 31 -10.76 8.31 9.86
N LYS A 32 -10.48 9.18 10.83
CA LYS A 32 -10.81 8.93 12.23
C LYS A 32 -12.33 8.84 12.45
N GLU A 33 -13.09 9.80 11.94
CA GLU A 33 -14.56 9.83 12.11
C GLU A 33 -15.24 8.67 11.38
N SER A 34 -14.80 8.37 10.16
CA SER A 34 -15.35 7.27 9.37
C SER A 34 -15.11 5.92 10.04
N GLN A 35 -13.95 5.68 10.67
CA GLN A 35 -13.71 4.42 11.37
C GLN A 35 -14.70 4.20 12.53
N LEU A 36 -14.98 5.24 13.31
CA LEU A 36 -15.96 5.17 14.41
C LEU A 36 -17.39 5.00 13.89
N GLN A 37 -17.76 5.71 12.82
CA GLN A 37 -19.06 5.55 12.18
C GLN A 37 -19.25 4.14 11.64
N VAL A 38 -18.25 3.57 10.95
CA VAL A 38 -18.31 2.20 10.43
C VAL A 38 -18.41 1.19 11.57
N CYS A 39 -17.72 1.41 12.69
CA CYS A 39 -17.87 0.58 13.89
C CYS A 39 -19.33 0.54 14.37
N ASN A 40 -19.94 1.72 14.58
CA ASN A 40 -21.34 1.83 14.99
C ASN A 40 -22.30 1.15 13.98
N MET A 41 -22.09 1.38 12.68
CA MET A 41 -22.92 0.77 11.63
C MET A 41 -22.78 -0.76 11.58
N MET A 42 -21.56 -1.30 11.75
CA MET A 42 -21.36 -2.75 11.83
C MET A 42 -22.10 -3.35 13.02
N TYR A 43 -21.96 -2.77 14.20
CA TYR A 43 -22.46 -3.39 15.44
C TYR A 43 -23.92 -3.09 15.78
N THR A 44 -24.58 -2.25 14.99
CA THR A 44 -26.04 -2.07 15.02
C THR A 44 -26.75 -2.82 13.90
N ASN A 45 -26.03 -3.29 12.87
CA ASN A 45 -26.60 -4.03 11.76
C ASN A 45 -26.92 -5.48 12.14
N LYS A 46 -28.19 -5.88 11.98
CA LYS A 46 -28.68 -7.21 12.36
C LYS A 46 -28.02 -8.36 11.61
N GLU A 47 -27.68 -8.17 10.34
CA GLU A 47 -27.03 -9.18 9.51
C GLU A 47 -25.57 -9.38 9.94
N VAL A 48 -24.84 -8.29 10.20
CA VAL A 48 -23.47 -8.34 10.73
C VAL A 48 -23.45 -9.03 12.10
N ILE A 49 -24.36 -8.68 13.01
CA ILE A 49 -24.50 -9.35 14.32
C ILE A 49 -24.76 -10.84 14.14
N ASN A 50 -25.60 -11.23 13.15
CA ASN A 50 -25.87 -12.63 12.88
C ASN A 50 -24.61 -13.36 12.35
N ILE A 51 -23.82 -12.74 11.47
CA ILE A 51 -22.55 -13.31 11.02
C ILE A 51 -21.59 -13.45 12.22
N TRP A 52 -21.47 -12.44 13.08
CA TRP A 52 -20.63 -12.50 14.27
C TRP A 52 -21.02 -13.65 15.21
N ARG A 53 -22.32 -13.87 15.45
CA ARG A 53 -22.82 -14.97 16.27
C ARG A 53 -22.46 -16.35 15.70
N ASN A 54 -22.50 -16.48 14.37
CA ASN A 54 -22.23 -17.73 13.66
C ASN A 54 -20.81 -17.77 13.08
N ARG A 55 -19.89 -16.90 13.53
CA ARG A 55 -18.54 -16.76 12.93
C ARG A 55 -17.73 -18.06 12.93
N ASN A 56 -17.97 -18.94 13.91
CA ASN A 56 -17.30 -20.23 14.02
C ASN A 56 -17.83 -21.29 13.04
N ASP A 57 -18.88 -20.99 12.27
CA ASP A 57 -19.33 -21.82 11.15
C ASP A 57 -18.43 -21.64 9.90
N PHE A 58 -17.56 -20.62 9.89
CA PHE A 58 -16.66 -20.32 8.79
C PHE A 58 -15.24 -20.85 9.06
N ASP A 59 -14.65 -21.52 8.07
CA ASP A 59 -13.27 -22.03 8.15
C ASP A 59 -12.19 -20.94 8.18
N ALA A 60 -12.49 -19.76 7.61
CA ALA A 60 -11.58 -18.62 7.60
C ALA A 60 -12.30 -17.27 7.64
N ILE A 61 -11.64 -16.29 8.26
CA ILE A 61 -11.95 -14.86 8.18
C ILE A 61 -10.82 -14.19 7.40
N ILE A 62 -11.17 -13.57 6.28
CA ILE A 62 -10.24 -12.75 5.48
C ILE A 62 -10.62 -11.30 5.69
N ALA A 63 -9.70 -10.51 6.25
CA ALA A 63 -9.95 -9.11 6.53
C ALA A 63 -8.87 -8.22 5.93
N PHE A 64 -9.27 -7.03 5.50
CA PHE A 64 -8.31 -5.99 5.17
C PHE A 64 -7.41 -5.74 6.37
N SER A 65 -6.09 -5.79 6.18
CA SER A 65 -5.11 -5.77 7.26
C SER A 65 -4.58 -4.36 7.53
N HIS A 66 -5.23 -3.29 7.07
CA HIS A 66 -4.81 -1.91 7.33
C HIS A 66 -5.98 -1.09 7.87
N SER A 67 -5.81 -0.50 9.06
CA SER A 67 -6.81 0.38 9.71
C SER A 67 -8.21 -0.23 9.85
N ASN A 68 -8.29 -1.55 10.10
CA ASN A 68 -9.55 -2.30 10.17
C ASN A 68 -9.67 -3.07 11.51
N GLU A 69 -9.11 -2.52 12.58
CA GLU A 69 -9.11 -3.13 13.90
C GLU A 69 -10.54 -3.27 14.47
N ILE A 70 -11.51 -2.56 13.89
CA ILE A 70 -12.94 -2.72 14.18
C ILE A 70 -13.39 -4.17 14.06
N ILE A 71 -12.73 -5.03 13.28
CA ILE A 71 -13.11 -6.45 13.15
C ILE A 71 -12.66 -7.34 14.32
N ALA A 72 -11.87 -6.82 15.27
CA ALA A 72 -11.31 -7.59 16.38
C ALA A 72 -12.34 -8.47 17.14
N PRO A 73 -13.59 -8.04 17.40
CA PRO A 73 -14.61 -8.88 18.03
C PRO A 73 -14.93 -10.19 17.29
N PHE A 74 -14.76 -10.24 15.96
CA PHE A 74 -14.93 -11.47 15.19
C PHE A 74 -13.83 -12.50 15.46
N LEU A 75 -12.72 -12.09 16.08
CA LEU A 75 -11.58 -12.95 16.37
C LEU A 75 -11.63 -13.52 17.80
N ILE A 76 -12.51 -12.99 18.65
CA ILE A 76 -12.72 -13.50 20.02
C ILE A 76 -13.25 -14.93 19.92
N ASP A 77 -12.54 -15.88 20.54
CA ASP A 77 -12.85 -17.32 20.53
C ASP A 77 -13.09 -17.88 19.11
N TYR A 78 -12.46 -17.29 18.10
CA TYR A 78 -12.53 -17.80 16.73
C TYR A 78 -11.54 -18.95 16.54
N HIS A 79 -12.02 -20.05 15.95
CA HIS A 79 -11.21 -21.27 15.79
C HIS A 79 -10.67 -21.49 14.38
N GLY A 80 -11.19 -20.77 13.39
CA GLY A 80 -10.73 -20.86 12.00
C GLY A 80 -9.48 -20.03 11.71
N ALA A 81 -9.15 -19.95 10.43
CA ALA A 81 -7.99 -19.22 9.94
C ALA A 81 -8.24 -17.73 9.79
N TYR A 82 -7.44 -16.92 10.48
CA TYR A 82 -7.46 -15.48 10.32
C TYR A 82 -6.40 -15.04 9.30
N ILE A 83 -6.86 -14.49 8.18
CA ILE A 83 -6.02 -14.09 7.05
C ILE A 83 -6.07 -12.57 6.91
N GLY A 84 -4.89 -11.94 6.98
CA GLY A 84 -4.74 -10.53 6.66
C GLY A 84 -4.60 -10.33 5.15
N LEU A 85 -5.34 -9.40 4.58
CA LEU A 85 -5.22 -8.97 3.19
C LEU A 85 -4.73 -7.52 3.13
N ASN A 86 -3.52 -7.29 2.64
CA ASN A 86 -2.98 -5.95 2.44
C ASN A 86 -3.07 -5.58 0.95
N THR A 87 -3.88 -4.58 0.61
CA THR A 87 -4.06 -4.11 -0.77
C THR A 87 -3.13 -2.97 -1.18
N ILE A 88 -2.41 -2.36 -0.22
CA ILE A 88 -1.57 -1.16 -0.43
C ILE A 88 -0.12 -1.53 -0.81
N GLY A 89 0.27 -2.79 -0.62
CA GLY A 89 1.59 -3.33 -0.94
C GLY A 89 2.39 -3.70 0.32
N ILE A 90 3.71 -3.51 0.29
CA ILE A 90 4.59 -3.74 1.45
C ILE A 90 4.39 -2.63 2.48
N GLU A 91 3.96 -3.01 3.67
CA GLU A 91 3.76 -2.11 4.79
C GLU A 91 4.45 -2.71 6.02
N ALA A 92 5.47 -1.99 6.52
CA ALA A 92 6.40 -2.51 7.52
C ALA A 92 5.72 -2.78 8.88
N TYR A 93 4.67 -2.03 9.23
CA TYR A 93 3.95 -2.24 10.47
C TYR A 93 3.15 -3.56 10.44
N GLN A 94 2.38 -3.83 9.38
CA GLN A 94 1.65 -5.11 9.28
C GLN A 94 2.55 -6.34 9.18
N ILE A 95 3.65 -6.22 8.44
CA ILE A 95 4.67 -7.28 8.36
C ILE A 95 5.33 -7.47 9.73
N GLY A 96 5.55 -6.38 10.47
CA GLY A 96 6.09 -6.35 11.83
C GLY A 96 5.18 -6.98 12.89
N ASN A 97 3.86 -6.90 12.75
CA ASN A 97 2.89 -7.55 13.65
C ASN A 97 3.03 -9.08 13.67
N GLN A 98 3.63 -9.65 12.63
CA GLN A 98 3.95 -11.08 12.52
C GLN A 98 5.39 -11.41 12.94
N GLY A 99 6.09 -10.45 13.54
CA GLY A 99 7.45 -10.59 14.05
C GLY A 99 8.54 -10.30 13.03
N ASN A 100 8.21 -10.03 11.76
CA ASN A 100 9.20 -9.67 10.75
C ASN A 100 9.38 -8.15 10.71
N ARG A 101 10.32 -7.61 11.51
CA ARG A 101 10.60 -6.17 11.47
C ARG A 101 11.56 -5.88 10.33
N LEU A 102 11.03 -5.35 9.23
CA LEU A 102 11.80 -5.00 8.04
C LEU A 102 12.86 -3.93 8.35
N PRO A 103 14.04 -3.97 7.68
CA PRO A 103 15.09 -2.99 7.93
C PRO A 103 14.68 -1.58 7.48
N LYS A 104 14.57 -0.66 8.44
CA LYS A 104 14.18 0.74 8.21
C LYS A 104 15.16 1.54 7.36
N SER A 105 16.37 1.01 7.16
CA SER A 105 17.38 1.59 6.28
C SER A 105 17.05 1.48 4.80
N VAL A 106 16.19 0.54 4.41
CA VAL A 106 15.80 0.27 3.02
C VAL A 106 14.30 0.12 2.82
N THR A 107 13.52 0.19 3.90
CA THR A 107 12.04 0.14 3.86
C THR A 107 11.49 1.52 4.22
N PRO A 108 11.14 2.35 3.23
CA PRO A 108 10.56 3.65 3.47
C PRO A 108 9.13 3.52 4.03
N PHE A 109 8.73 4.48 4.86
CA PHE A 109 7.39 4.58 5.41
C PHE A 109 6.41 4.98 4.31
N ILE A 110 5.19 4.44 4.36
CA ILE A 110 4.21 4.48 3.27
C ILE A 110 3.74 5.88 2.87
N THR A 111 3.88 6.88 3.74
CA THR A 111 3.50 8.27 3.44
C THR A 111 4.62 9.08 2.81
N LEU A 112 5.80 8.49 2.60
CA LEU A 112 6.97 9.16 2.05
C LEU A 112 7.22 8.77 0.59
N ASN A 113 7.69 9.73 -0.20
CA ASN A 113 8.05 9.55 -1.61
C ASN A 113 9.44 8.90 -1.80
N PHE A 114 9.93 8.16 -0.80
CA PHE A 114 11.26 7.52 -0.79
C PHE A 114 11.19 6.09 -1.33
N ASP A 115 12.31 5.58 -1.83
CA ASP A 115 12.45 4.17 -2.25
C ASP A 115 13.50 3.43 -1.40
N GLU A 116 13.92 2.24 -1.81
CA GLU A 116 14.92 1.45 -1.11
C GLU A 116 16.33 2.08 -1.06
N ASN A 117 16.60 3.11 -1.87
CA ASN A 117 17.89 3.77 -2.00
C ASN A 117 17.92 5.14 -1.28
N MET A 118 17.46 5.17 -0.03
CA MET A 118 17.45 6.39 0.79
C MET A 118 18.87 6.85 1.16
N ASN A 119 19.13 8.14 1.00
CA ASN A 119 20.30 8.80 1.56
C ASN A 119 20.20 8.94 3.10
N PHE A 120 21.25 9.48 3.73
CA PHE A 120 21.26 9.65 5.19
C PHE A 120 20.09 10.47 5.72
N PHE A 121 19.80 11.63 5.13
CA PHE A 121 18.72 12.52 5.59
C PHE A 121 17.34 11.93 5.34
N GLU A 122 17.16 11.23 4.22
CA GLU A 122 15.93 10.48 3.93
C GLU A 122 15.70 9.40 4.98
N ARG A 123 16.75 8.65 5.39
CA ARG A 123 16.64 7.68 6.49
C ARG A 123 16.32 8.31 7.84
N VAL A 124 16.88 9.49 8.14
CA VAL A 124 16.53 10.24 9.35
C VAL A 124 15.05 10.63 9.33
N LEU A 125 14.57 11.22 8.23
CA LEU A 125 13.17 11.59 8.09
C LEU A 125 12.24 10.38 8.12
N ASN A 126 12.65 9.27 7.50
CA ASN A 126 11.90 8.02 7.49
C ASN A 126 11.54 7.55 8.90
N ILE A 127 12.54 7.48 9.77
CA ILE A 127 12.35 7.05 11.16
C ILE A 127 11.53 8.08 11.95
N LEU A 128 11.80 9.38 11.78
CA LEU A 128 11.06 10.42 12.50
C LEU A 128 9.57 10.40 12.16
N ILE A 129 9.23 10.30 10.88
CA ILE A 129 7.85 10.27 10.40
C ILE A 129 7.15 9.00 10.87
N GLU A 130 7.80 7.84 10.77
CA GLU A 130 7.26 6.59 11.31
C GLU A 130 6.95 6.73 12.81
N VAL A 131 7.91 7.22 13.61
CA VAL A 131 7.71 7.38 15.05
C VAL A 131 6.55 8.33 15.34
N VAL A 132 6.50 9.49 14.70
CA VAL A 132 5.44 10.49 14.92
C VAL A 132 4.06 9.92 14.56
N LEU A 133 3.93 9.28 13.40
CA LEU A 133 2.65 8.75 12.94
C LEU A 133 2.20 7.55 13.77
N MET A 134 3.10 6.63 14.10
CA MET A 134 2.79 5.49 14.97
C MET A 134 2.40 5.97 16.38
N GLN A 135 3.14 6.90 16.98
CA GLN A 135 2.79 7.46 18.29
C GLN A 135 1.45 8.18 18.27
N THR A 136 1.17 8.94 17.20
CA THR A 136 -0.13 9.59 17.02
C THR A 136 -1.26 8.57 16.97
N TYR A 137 -1.09 7.48 16.22
CA TYR A 137 -2.04 6.37 16.17
C TYR A 137 -2.26 5.74 17.55
N TYR A 138 -1.19 5.35 18.26
CA TYR A 138 -1.27 4.68 19.56
C TYR A 138 -1.87 5.56 20.66
N ILE A 139 -1.59 6.86 20.66
CA ILE A 139 -2.07 7.77 21.70
C ILE A 139 -3.46 8.31 21.39
N SER A 140 -3.78 8.55 20.10
CA SER A 140 -4.96 9.35 19.72
C SER A 140 -6.06 8.55 19.05
N MET A 141 -5.74 7.54 18.24
CA MET A 141 -6.73 6.77 17.49
C MET A 141 -7.10 5.48 18.20
N LEU A 142 -6.09 4.69 18.57
CA LEU A 142 -6.28 3.35 19.13
C LEU A 142 -7.13 3.33 20.41
N PRO A 143 -6.95 4.23 21.40
CA PRO A 143 -7.74 4.18 22.64
C PRO A 143 -9.22 4.51 22.40
N GLN A 144 -9.52 5.38 21.43
CA GLN A 144 -10.90 5.71 21.08
C GLN A 144 -11.57 4.57 20.35
N LEU A 145 -10.85 3.93 19.42
CA LEU A 145 -11.32 2.74 18.75
C LEU A 145 -11.57 1.58 19.73
N GLN A 146 -10.66 1.36 20.67
CA GLN A 146 -10.86 0.38 21.75
C GLN A 146 -12.14 0.68 22.54
N ALA A 147 -12.32 1.93 22.99
CA ALA A 147 -13.49 2.34 23.77
C ALA A 147 -14.81 2.16 22.99
N GLU A 148 -14.84 2.51 21.71
CA GLU A 148 -16.01 2.35 20.84
C GLU A 148 -16.39 0.87 20.69
N VAL A 149 -15.41 -0.02 20.47
CA VAL A 149 -15.68 -1.46 20.33
C VAL A 149 -16.10 -2.07 21.68
N GLU A 150 -15.50 -1.64 22.79
CA GLU A 150 -15.85 -2.10 24.14
C GLU A 150 -17.30 -1.75 24.55
N GLU A 151 -17.89 -0.70 23.99
CA GLU A 151 -19.31 -0.37 24.21
C GLU A 151 -20.24 -1.53 23.77
N TYR A 152 -19.88 -2.23 22.68
CA TYR A 152 -20.62 -3.37 22.16
C TYR A 152 -20.13 -4.71 22.70
N PHE A 153 -18.85 -4.81 23.07
CA PHE A 153 -18.22 -6.03 23.59
C PHE A 153 -17.50 -5.77 24.93
N PRO A 154 -18.25 -5.63 26.04
CA PRO A 154 -17.66 -5.32 27.33
C PRO A 154 -16.63 -6.37 27.78
N GLY A 155 -15.43 -5.91 28.16
CA GLY A 155 -14.36 -6.76 28.67
C GLY A 155 -13.56 -7.52 27.61
N MET A 156 -13.66 -7.12 26.33
CA MET A 156 -12.81 -7.71 25.29
C MET A 156 -11.32 -7.44 25.53
N PRO A 157 -10.42 -8.30 25.02
CA PRO A 157 -8.98 -8.02 25.00
C PRO A 157 -8.65 -6.73 24.22
N PRO A 158 -7.44 -6.17 24.38
CA PRO A 158 -6.95 -5.09 23.52
C PRO A 158 -7.09 -5.46 22.04
N VAL A 159 -7.64 -4.56 21.22
CA VAL A 159 -7.93 -4.79 19.80
C VAL A 159 -6.69 -5.24 19.02
N LEU A 160 -5.50 -4.74 19.38
CA LEU A 160 -4.25 -5.11 18.71
C LEU A 160 -3.79 -6.55 19.01
N ASP A 161 -4.14 -7.10 20.17
CA ASP A 161 -3.80 -8.49 20.51
C ASP A 161 -4.57 -9.48 19.62
N LEU A 162 -5.73 -9.06 19.14
CA LEU A 162 -6.58 -9.82 18.23
C LEU A 162 -6.24 -9.53 16.77
N TYR A 163 -6.28 -8.26 16.38
CA TYR A 163 -6.15 -7.81 14.99
C TYR A 163 -4.78 -8.11 14.39
N GLY A 164 -3.68 -7.96 15.14
CA GLY A 164 -2.33 -8.21 14.62
C GLY A 164 -1.99 -9.70 14.42
N ASN A 165 -2.86 -10.61 14.87
CA ASN A 165 -2.54 -12.03 15.06
C ASN A 165 -3.00 -12.95 13.90
N TYR A 166 -2.83 -12.50 12.65
CA TYR A 166 -3.10 -13.32 11.46
C TYR A 166 -2.22 -14.57 11.42
N SER A 167 -2.74 -15.66 10.85
CA SER A 167 -1.97 -16.87 10.50
C SER A 167 -1.22 -16.73 9.18
N LEU A 168 -1.75 -15.90 8.28
CA LEU A 168 -1.26 -15.63 6.94
C LEU A 168 -1.51 -14.17 6.60
N LEU A 169 -0.55 -13.51 5.98
CA LEU A 169 -0.66 -12.16 5.44
C LEU A 169 -0.47 -12.22 3.92
N LEU A 170 -1.53 -11.94 3.18
CA LEU A 170 -1.51 -11.80 1.74
C LEU A 170 -1.18 -10.34 1.39
N LEU A 171 -0.10 -10.14 0.65
CA LEU A 171 0.44 -8.83 0.29
C LEU A 171 0.19 -8.56 -1.19
N ASN A 172 -0.54 -7.50 -1.53
CA ASN A 172 -0.72 -7.04 -2.92
C ASN A 172 0.57 -6.38 -3.45
N SER A 173 1.63 -7.17 -3.49
CA SER A 173 2.98 -6.79 -3.85
C SER A 173 3.66 -7.91 -4.64
N HIS A 174 4.67 -7.54 -5.42
CA HIS A 174 5.54 -8.47 -6.11
C HIS A 174 6.95 -7.89 -6.14
N PHE A 175 7.98 -8.70 -5.92
CA PHE A 175 9.38 -8.24 -5.87
C PHE A 175 9.84 -7.46 -7.11
N ALA A 176 9.30 -7.78 -8.30
CA ALA A 176 9.58 -7.05 -9.53
C ALA A 176 8.93 -5.64 -9.60
N MET A 177 7.98 -5.36 -8.70
CA MET A 177 7.15 -4.16 -8.69
C MET A 177 7.48 -3.20 -7.54
N ASP A 178 7.68 -3.73 -6.32
CA ASP A 178 7.79 -2.94 -5.06
C ASP A 178 9.15 -3.10 -4.37
N GLY A 179 10.14 -3.66 -5.08
CA GLY A 179 11.47 -3.94 -4.54
C GLY A 179 11.53 -5.21 -3.71
N LEU A 180 12.75 -5.61 -3.37
CA LEU A 180 13.01 -6.87 -2.66
C LEU A 180 12.84 -6.68 -1.15
N ASN A 181 11.96 -7.48 -0.55
CA ASN A 181 11.77 -7.52 0.90
C ASN A 181 11.98 -8.94 1.44
N PRO A 182 12.67 -9.12 2.59
CA PRO A 182 12.85 -10.43 3.20
C PRO A 182 11.54 -10.84 3.90
N LEU A 183 10.66 -11.53 3.19
CA LEU A 183 9.37 -11.98 3.70
C LEU A 183 9.46 -13.37 4.36
N LEU A 184 8.63 -13.58 5.38
CA LEU A 184 8.44 -14.89 6.02
C LEU A 184 7.52 -15.79 5.17
N PRO A 185 7.51 -17.12 5.39
CA PRO A 185 6.60 -18.02 4.67
C PRO A 185 5.11 -17.68 4.81
N ASN A 186 4.70 -17.10 5.94
CA ASN A 186 3.32 -16.64 6.16
C ASN A 186 3.04 -15.23 5.59
N GLN A 187 3.95 -14.65 4.82
CA GLN A 187 3.83 -13.34 4.19
C GLN A 187 3.95 -13.50 2.69
N VAL A 188 2.80 -13.69 2.03
CA VAL A 188 2.73 -14.19 0.66
C VAL A 188 2.39 -13.07 -0.30
N GLU A 189 3.25 -12.88 -1.28
CA GLU A 189 3.05 -11.94 -2.38
C GLU A 189 1.98 -12.41 -3.38
N ILE A 190 0.94 -11.60 -3.52
CA ILE A 190 -0.19 -11.76 -4.44
C ILE A 190 -0.39 -10.50 -5.30
N GLY A 191 0.67 -9.71 -5.52
CA GLY A 191 0.61 -8.51 -6.36
C GLY A 191 0.04 -8.81 -7.73
N THR A 192 -0.65 -7.82 -8.32
CA THR A 192 -1.38 -7.94 -9.59
C THR A 192 -2.54 -8.95 -9.56
N ILE A 193 -3.10 -9.28 -8.39
CA ILE A 193 -4.26 -10.19 -8.29
C ILE A 193 -5.50 -9.73 -9.07
N THR A 194 -5.64 -8.42 -9.30
CA THR A 194 -6.72 -7.85 -10.13
C THR A 194 -6.39 -7.84 -11.62
N ALA A 195 -5.13 -8.06 -12.00
CA ALA A 195 -4.69 -8.01 -13.37
C ALA A 195 -5.01 -9.31 -14.10
N ARG A 196 -5.30 -9.19 -15.39
CA ARG A 196 -5.59 -10.32 -16.30
C ARG A 196 -5.20 -9.95 -17.72
N LEU A 197 -5.08 -10.95 -18.57
CA LEU A 197 -4.98 -10.72 -20.01
C LEU A 197 -6.22 -9.96 -20.52
N ALA A 198 -5.98 -9.05 -21.46
CA ALA A 198 -7.03 -8.29 -22.11
C ALA A 198 -7.97 -9.20 -22.88
N GLN A 199 -9.26 -8.88 -22.81
CA GLN A 199 -10.33 -9.46 -23.60
C GLN A 199 -10.72 -8.49 -24.72
N PRO A 200 -11.40 -8.97 -25.77
CA PRO A 200 -11.87 -8.11 -26.86
C PRO A 200 -12.74 -6.95 -26.35
N LEU A 201 -12.51 -5.75 -26.87
CA LEU A 201 -13.31 -4.57 -26.54
C LEU A 201 -14.72 -4.69 -27.17
N PRO A 202 -15.76 -4.09 -26.54
CA PRO A 202 -17.07 -3.96 -27.17
C PRO A 202 -16.96 -3.29 -28.54
N LYS A 203 -17.76 -3.73 -29.52
CA LYS A 203 -17.62 -3.36 -30.93
C LYS A 203 -17.45 -1.86 -31.17
N ASP A 204 -18.27 -1.04 -30.54
CA ASP A 204 -18.25 0.42 -30.71
C ASP A 204 -16.96 1.07 -30.15
N LEU A 205 -16.47 0.59 -29.01
CA LEU A 205 -15.18 1.01 -28.46
C LEU A 205 -14.01 0.45 -29.27
N GLY A 206 -14.12 -0.79 -29.74
CA GLY A 206 -13.16 -1.45 -30.61
C GLY A 206 -12.93 -0.65 -31.88
N GLU A 207 -13.99 -0.28 -32.60
CA GLU A 207 -13.89 0.57 -33.81
C GLU A 207 -13.20 1.93 -33.53
N PHE A 208 -13.47 2.53 -32.38
CA PHE A 208 -12.79 3.76 -31.96
C PHE A 208 -11.32 3.53 -31.61
N VAL A 209 -10.95 2.44 -30.94
CA VAL A 209 -9.56 2.16 -30.57
C VAL A 209 -8.75 1.69 -31.80
N ASP A 210 -9.33 0.81 -32.61
CA ASP A 210 -8.70 0.24 -33.81
C ASP A 210 -8.49 1.27 -34.92
N GLY A 211 -9.36 2.27 -35.03
CA GLY A 211 -9.17 3.39 -35.95
C GLY A 211 -8.13 4.42 -35.50
N ALA A 212 -7.50 4.26 -34.33
CA ALA A 212 -6.49 5.21 -33.83
C ALA A 212 -5.15 5.03 -34.56
N GLU A 213 -4.88 5.80 -35.61
CA GLU A 213 -3.64 5.73 -36.39
C GLU A 213 -2.39 6.07 -35.55
N HIS A 214 -2.52 7.06 -34.66
CA HIS A 214 -1.42 7.53 -33.80
C HIS A 214 -1.41 6.86 -32.42
N GLY A 215 -2.22 5.83 -32.21
CA GLY A 215 -2.40 5.13 -30.94
C GLY A 215 -3.41 5.77 -30.00
N VAL A 216 -3.58 5.12 -28.85
CA VAL A 216 -4.60 5.44 -27.83
C VAL A 216 -3.94 5.87 -26.53
N ILE A 217 -4.54 6.88 -25.91
CA ILE A 217 -4.26 7.31 -24.54
C ILE A 217 -5.49 6.96 -23.71
N TYR A 218 -5.30 6.22 -22.63
CA TYR A 218 -6.35 6.00 -21.64
C TYR A 218 -6.23 7.04 -20.53
N PHE A 219 -7.32 7.66 -20.12
CA PHE A 219 -7.35 8.62 -19.02
C PHE A 219 -8.36 8.19 -17.95
N SER A 220 -7.88 8.01 -16.72
CA SER A 220 -8.72 7.66 -15.58
C SER A 220 -8.14 8.14 -14.26
N LEU A 221 -8.98 8.80 -13.46
CA LEU A 221 -8.65 9.25 -12.12
C LEU A 221 -9.13 8.27 -11.02
N GLY A 222 -9.49 7.03 -11.41
CA GLY A 222 -9.94 6.00 -10.47
C GLY A 222 -11.42 6.11 -10.12
N SER A 223 -11.82 5.56 -8.96
CA SER A 223 -13.21 5.56 -8.48
C SER A 223 -13.54 6.72 -7.55
N MET A 224 -12.55 7.20 -6.79
CA MET A 224 -12.73 8.24 -5.77
C MET A 224 -12.61 9.65 -6.35
N ALA A 225 -11.59 9.92 -7.16
CA ALA A 225 -11.50 11.17 -7.91
C ALA A 225 -12.35 11.08 -9.17
N LYS A 226 -13.64 11.36 -9.03
CA LYS A 226 -14.57 11.34 -10.16
C LYS A 226 -14.19 12.48 -11.11
N SER A 227 -14.06 12.18 -12.39
CA SER A 227 -13.68 13.18 -13.39
C SER A 227 -14.75 14.26 -13.58
N VAL A 228 -16.01 13.99 -13.20
CA VAL A 228 -17.09 14.98 -13.22
C VAL A 228 -16.87 16.11 -12.21
N ASP A 229 -16.10 15.85 -11.14
CA ASP A 229 -15.79 16.81 -10.08
C ASP A 229 -14.49 17.59 -10.37
N ILE A 230 -13.84 17.36 -11.52
CA ILE A 230 -12.63 18.09 -11.93
C ILE A 230 -12.96 19.59 -11.97
N PRO A 231 -12.15 20.45 -11.32
CA PRO A 231 -12.39 21.88 -11.35
C PRO A 231 -12.33 22.41 -12.78
N LYS A 232 -13.19 23.40 -13.08
CA LYS A 232 -13.39 23.92 -14.44
C LYS A 232 -12.09 24.33 -15.15
N THR A 233 -11.13 24.89 -14.40
CA THR A 233 -9.83 25.30 -14.93
C THR A 233 -9.03 24.11 -15.47
N GLN A 234 -8.87 23.05 -14.67
CA GLN A 234 -8.17 21.83 -15.07
C GLN A 234 -8.91 21.09 -16.18
N LEU A 235 -10.26 21.05 -16.14
CA LEU A 235 -11.07 20.48 -17.22
C LEU A 235 -10.80 21.20 -18.55
N ALA A 236 -10.76 22.53 -18.56
CA ALA A 236 -10.45 23.29 -19.77
C ALA A 236 -9.04 22.99 -20.31
N MET A 237 -8.04 22.91 -19.43
CA MET A 237 -6.66 22.56 -19.82
C MET A 237 -6.58 21.15 -20.43
N LEU A 238 -7.28 20.17 -19.85
CA LEU A 238 -7.35 18.80 -20.36
C LEU A 238 -8.01 18.74 -21.73
N LEU A 239 -9.15 19.42 -21.90
CA LEU A 239 -9.88 19.44 -23.18
C LEU A 239 -9.05 20.08 -24.29
N GLU A 240 -8.35 21.18 -24.01
CA GLU A 240 -7.52 21.85 -25.01
C GLU A 240 -6.28 21.02 -25.35
N ALA A 241 -5.62 20.43 -24.36
CA ALA A 241 -4.51 19.53 -24.61
C ALA A 241 -4.94 18.33 -25.46
N PHE A 242 -6.06 17.68 -25.10
CA PHE A 242 -6.56 16.52 -25.83
C PHE A 242 -6.96 16.87 -27.26
N ARG A 243 -7.49 18.08 -27.52
CA ARG A 243 -7.81 18.56 -28.87
C ARG A 243 -6.58 18.61 -29.78
N HIS A 244 -5.42 18.97 -29.23
CA HIS A 244 -4.16 19.07 -29.97
C HIS A 244 -3.41 17.74 -30.10
N LEU A 245 -3.86 16.68 -29.43
CA LEU A 245 -3.25 15.36 -29.56
C LEU A 245 -3.71 14.64 -30.83
N PRO A 246 -2.79 14.08 -31.64
CA PRO A 246 -3.16 13.23 -32.76
C PRO A 246 -3.68 11.85 -32.31
N GLN A 247 -3.44 11.46 -31.06
CA GLN A 247 -3.95 10.23 -30.45
C GLN A 247 -5.46 10.32 -30.21
N ARG A 248 -6.11 9.14 -30.18
CA ARG A 248 -7.45 9.02 -29.63
C ARG A 248 -7.37 8.88 -28.11
N VAL A 249 -8.25 9.56 -27.38
CA VAL A 249 -8.30 9.52 -25.92
C VAL A 249 -9.56 8.78 -25.47
N VAL A 250 -9.38 7.77 -24.63
CA VAL A 250 -10.47 7.06 -23.95
C VAL A 250 -10.50 7.54 -22.51
N TRP A 251 -11.56 8.24 -22.11
CA TRP A 251 -11.61 8.93 -20.82
C TRP A 251 -12.78 8.44 -19.95
N LYS A 252 -12.46 7.81 -18.81
CA LYS A 252 -13.44 7.48 -17.77
C LYS A 252 -13.99 8.76 -17.12
N PHE A 253 -15.27 9.07 -17.37
CA PHE A 253 -15.93 10.28 -16.92
C PHE A 253 -17.36 9.98 -16.45
N GLU A 254 -17.67 10.34 -15.20
CA GLU A 254 -18.90 9.96 -14.48
C GLU A 254 -20.11 10.87 -14.77
N GLY A 255 -19.94 11.93 -15.56
CA GLY A 255 -21.04 12.80 -15.98
C GLY A 255 -21.66 12.37 -17.32
N ASP A 256 -22.81 12.96 -17.64
CA ASP A 256 -23.56 12.65 -18.87
C ASP A 256 -23.09 13.47 -20.08
N HIS A 257 -22.50 14.65 -19.84
CA HIS A 257 -22.06 15.55 -20.90
C HIS A 257 -20.82 16.33 -20.50
N ILE A 258 -19.94 16.57 -21.48
CA ILE A 258 -18.84 17.54 -21.40
C ILE A 258 -19.02 18.53 -22.55
N GLU A 259 -19.14 19.80 -22.24
CA GLU A 259 -19.23 20.85 -23.26
C GLU A 259 -17.94 20.88 -24.09
N ASN A 260 -18.08 21.04 -25.42
CA ASN A 260 -16.96 21.16 -26.36
C ASN A 260 -15.96 19.97 -26.37
N LEU A 261 -16.43 18.75 -26.07
CA LEU A 261 -15.62 17.53 -26.14
C LEU A 261 -14.92 17.39 -27.52
N PRO A 262 -13.58 17.27 -27.57
CA PRO A 262 -12.86 17.08 -28.83
C PRO A 262 -13.26 15.78 -29.55
N SER A 263 -13.24 15.80 -30.89
CA SER A 263 -13.69 14.66 -31.71
C SER A 263 -12.82 13.40 -31.60
N ASN A 264 -11.59 13.55 -31.11
CA ASN A 264 -10.67 12.45 -30.82
C ASN A 264 -10.82 11.88 -29.40
N VAL A 265 -11.82 12.31 -28.62
CA VAL A 265 -12.06 11.86 -27.25
C VAL A 265 -13.40 11.10 -27.17
N ILE A 266 -13.39 9.94 -26.51
CA ILE A 266 -14.61 9.23 -26.12
C ILE A 266 -14.70 9.11 -24.60
N THR A 267 -15.89 9.31 -24.05
CA THR A 267 -16.15 9.22 -22.61
C THR A 267 -17.18 8.13 -22.28
N ARG A 268 -17.00 7.48 -21.13
CA ARG A 268 -17.99 6.62 -20.50
C ARG A 268 -17.81 6.66 -18.98
N LYS A 269 -18.90 6.40 -18.24
CA LYS A 269 -18.88 6.29 -16.77
C LYS A 269 -17.98 5.17 -16.29
N TRP A 270 -17.86 4.10 -17.07
CA TRP A 270 -16.99 2.98 -16.75
C TRP A 270 -16.42 2.32 -18.01
N PHE A 271 -15.19 1.83 -17.89
CA PHE A 271 -14.52 1.04 -18.91
C PHE A 271 -13.92 -0.21 -18.29
N SER A 272 -13.71 -1.25 -19.11
CA SER A 272 -12.79 -2.32 -18.75
C SER A 272 -11.35 -1.83 -18.90
N GLN A 273 -10.79 -1.27 -17.83
CA GLN A 273 -9.44 -0.70 -17.81
C GLN A 273 -8.39 -1.70 -18.28
N GLN A 274 -8.48 -2.95 -17.84
CA GLN A 274 -7.60 -4.05 -18.25
C GLN A 274 -7.58 -4.25 -19.77
N ASP A 275 -8.74 -4.18 -20.42
CA ASP A 275 -8.86 -4.45 -21.85
C ASP A 275 -8.34 -3.28 -22.68
N ILE A 276 -8.49 -2.05 -22.18
CA ILE A 276 -7.91 -0.87 -22.83
C ILE A 276 -6.39 -0.88 -22.65
N LEU A 277 -5.89 -1.08 -21.42
CA LEU A 277 -4.45 -1.10 -21.16
C LEU A 277 -3.74 -2.21 -21.92
N GLY A 278 -4.33 -3.40 -22.00
CA GLY A 278 -3.76 -4.51 -22.75
C GLY A 278 -4.00 -4.45 -24.26
N HIS A 279 -4.68 -3.41 -24.77
CA HIS A 279 -4.88 -3.23 -26.20
C HIS A 279 -3.56 -2.84 -26.89
N PRO A 280 -3.17 -3.45 -28.03
CA PRO A 280 -1.89 -3.17 -28.68
C PRO A 280 -1.67 -1.71 -29.09
N LYS A 281 -2.75 -0.96 -29.32
CA LYS A 281 -2.70 0.48 -29.66
C LYS A 281 -2.57 1.41 -28.46
N THR A 282 -2.68 0.93 -27.23
CA THR A 282 -2.60 1.77 -26.04
C THR A 282 -1.14 2.10 -25.73
N LEU A 283 -0.80 3.38 -25.89
CA LEU A 283 0.57 3.88 -25.76
C LEU A 283 0.84 4.45 -24.38
N LEU A 284 -0.18 5.04 -23.75
CA LEU A 284 -0.02 5.81 -22.52
C LEU A 284 -1.27 5.70 -21.65
N PHE A 285 -1.05 5.65 -20.34
CA PHE A 285 -2.09 5.81 -19.34
C PHE A 285 -1.88 7.13 -18.58
N ILE A 286 -2.83 8.06 -18.68
CA ILE A 286 -2.89 9.21 -17.79
C ILE A 286 -3.69 8.78 -16.56
N SER A 287 -3.07 8.82 -15.38
CA SER A 287 -3.60 8.16 -14.18
C SER A 287 -3.42 9.02 -12.94
N HIS A 288 -4.39 8.97 -12.02
CA HIS A 288 -4.20 9.45 -10.65
C HIS A 288 -3.17 8.64 -9.82
N CYS A 289 -2.59 7.56 -10.35
CA CYS A 289 -1.60 6.72 -9.64
C CYS A 289 -2.12 5.98 -8.40
N GLY A 290 -3.43 5.67 -8.32
CA GLY A 290 -3.91 4.70 -7.32
C GLY A 290 -3.26 3.31 -7.50
N ASN A 291 -3.18 2.53 -6.42
CA ASN A 291 -2.46 1.25 -6.38
C ASN A 291 -2.84 0.33 -7.56
N PHE A 292 -4.10 -0.12 -7.64
CA PHE A 292 -4.52 -1.08 -8.66
C PHE A 292 -4.28 -0.58 -10.09
N GLY A 293 -4.68 0.66 -10.41
CA GLY A 293 -4.44 1.21 -11.75
C GLY A 293 -2.96 1.25 -12.14
N THR A 294 -2.08 1.54 -11.18
CA THR A 294 -0.63 1.51 -11.39
C THR A 294 -0.11 0.10 -11.60
N GLN A 295 -0.57 -0.89 -10.82
CA GLN A 295 -0.18 -2.29 -10.99
C GLN A 295 -0.63 -2.84 -12.34
N GLU A 296 -1.84 -2.47 -12.76
CA GLU A 296 -2.42 -2.85 -14.04
C GLU A 296 -1.65 -2.27 -15.21
N ALA A 297 -1.20 -1.01 -15.11
CA ALA A 297 -0.32 -0.40 -16.10
C ALA A 297 1.03 -1.11 -16.20
N LYS A 298 1.63 -1.48 -15.05
CA LYS A 298 2.85 -2.31 -15.01
C LYS A 298 2.62 -3.68 -15.62
N TYR A 299 1.51 -4.35 -15.30
CA TYR A 299 1.16 -5.66 -15.84
C TYR A 299 1.03 -5.64 -17.37
N HIS A 300 0.36 -4.63 -17.93
CA HIS A 300 0.17 -4.46 -19.39
C HIS A 300 1.35 -3.76 -20.09
N GLY A 301 2.35 -3.30 -19.33
CA GLY A 301 3.52 -2.63 -19.88
C GLY A 301 3.22 -1.30 -20.55
N VAL A 302 2.28 -0.52 -20.00
CA VAL A 302 1.87 0.80 -20.52
C VAL A 302 2.45 1.93 -19.66
N PRO A 303 3.32 2.80 -20.21
CA PRO A 303 3.85 3.95 -19.49
C PRO A 303 2.75 4.84 -18.92
N VAL A 304 3.07 5.55 -17.83
CA VAL A 304 2.07 6.35 -17.10
C VAL A 304 2.46 7.83 -17.04
N LEU A 305 1.53 8.71 -17.37
CA LEU A 305 1.58 10.10 -16.93
C LEU A 305 0.79 10.19 -15.63
N GLY A 306 1.51 10.24 -14.52
CA GLY A 306 0.94 10.31 -13.19
C GLY A 306 0.45 11.71 -12.87
N VAL A 307 -0.78 11.83 -12.40
CA VAL A 307 -1.41 13.08 -11.97
C VAL A 307 -2.00 12.86 -10.57
N PRO A 308 -1.14 12.67 -9.55
CA PRO A 308 -1.59 12.30 -8.22
C PRO A 308 -2.40 13.44 -7.59
N ILE A 309 -3.50 13.06 -6.94
CA ILE A 309 -4.44 14.01 -6.31
C ILE A 309 -4.29 13.91 -4.78
N SER A 310 -4.40 12.71 -4.20
CA SER A 310 -4.42 12.55 -2.75
C SER A 310 -3.94 11.17 -2.28
N PHE A 311 -3.85 10.98 -0.95
CA PHE A 311 -3.46 9.72 -0.31
C PHE A 311 -2.11 9.15 -0.80
N ASP A 312 -2.07 7.84 -1.07
CA ASP A 312 -0.90 7.08 -1.51
C ASP A 312 -0.45 7.39 -2.96
N GLN A 313 -1.28 8.13 -3.71
CA GLN A 313 -1.06 8.42 -5.12
C GLN A 313 0.27 9.15 -5.36
N HIS A 314 0.62 10.09 -4.48
CA HIS A 314 1.87 10.87 -4.58
C HIS A 314 3.11 9.97 -4.48
N ARG A 315 3.12 9.04 -3.51
CA ARG A 315 4.18 8.04 -3.37
C ARG A 315 4.25 7.16 -4.62
N ASN A 316 3.11 6.62 -5.04
CA ASN A 316 3.06 5.70 -6.18
C ASN A 316 3.57 6.38 -7.46
N ALA A 317 3.18 7.63 -7.69
CA ALA A 317 3.66 8.45 -8.81
C ALA A 317 5.18 8.69 -8.74
N ALA A 318 5.71 9.03 -7.55
CA ALA A 318 7.13 9.22 -7.35
C ALA A 318 7.95 7.94 -7.63
N HIS A 319 7.48 6.79 -7.15
CA HIS A 319 8.11 5.49 -7.42
C HIS A 319 8.09 5.14 -8.91
N LEU A 320 6.95 5.36 -9.56
CA LEU A 320 6.77 5.12 -10.98
C LEU A 320 7.77 5.94 -11.81
N ALA A 321 7.90 7.23 -11.50
CA ALA A 321 8.85 8.10 -12.19
C ALA A 321 10.30 7.74 -11.88
N LYS A 322 10.64 7.43 -10.63
CA LYS A 322 12.00 7.04 -10.23
C LYS A 322 12.48 5.75 -10.92
N LYS A 323 11.59 4.79 -11.11
CA LYS A 323 11.87 3.55 -11.87
C LYS A 323 11.83 3.77 -13.40
N GLY A 324 11.42 4.95 -13.86
CA GLY A 324 11.35 5.30 -15.27
C GLY A 324 10.22 4.61 -16.01
N TYR A 325 9.09 4.34 -15.34
CA TYR A 325 7.87 3.82 -15.98
C TYR A 325 6.95 4.96 -16.46
N GLY A 326 7.31 6.21 -16.20
CA GLY A 326 6.48 7.35 -16.52
C GLY A 326 7.01 8.67 -15.98
N LEU A 327 6.17 9.70 -16.08
CA LEU A 327 6.42 11.06 -15.58
C LEU A 327 5.31 11.47 -14.61
N VAL A 328 5.57 12.45 -13.76
CA VAL A 328 4.57 13.04 -12.85
C VAL A 328 4.27 14.46 -13.29
N LEU A 329 2.98 14.79 -13.37
CA LEU A 329 2.46 16.12 -13.55
C LEU A 329 1.74 16.54 -12.26
N ASN A 330 2.15 17.67 -11.71
CA ASN A 330 1.47 18.26 -10.56
C ASN A 330 0.07 18.72 -10.97
N TRP A 331 -0.95 18.31 -10.21
CA TRP A 331 -2.35 18.63 -10.48
C TRP A 331 -2.62 20.15 -10.47
N ASP A 332 -2.05 20.87 -9.51
CA ASP A 332 -2.32 22.29 -9.31
C ASP A 332 -1.56 23.18 -10.30
N GLU A 333 -0.46 22.68 -10.85
CA GLU A 333 0.44 23.41 -11.76
C GLU A 333 0.29 22.94 -13.22
N MET A 334 -0.74 22.14 -13.52
CA MET A 334 -0.92 21.62 -14.88
C MET A 334 -1.30 22.72 -15.87
N THR A 335 -0.68 22.67 -17.04
CA THR A 335 -1.05 23.51 -18.19
C THR A 335 -1.20 22.62 -19.42
N GLU A 336 -1.85 23.16 -20.45
CA GLU A 336 -1.96 22.50 -21.75
C GLU A 336 -0.57 22.07 -22.28
N GLU A 337 0.41 22.98 -22.24
CA GLU A 337 1.76 22.74 -22.73
C GLU A 337 2.47 21.66 -21.92
N ALA A 338 2.26 21.63 -20.60
CA ALA A 338 2.83 20.61 -19.73
C ALA A 338 2.27 19.22 -20.06
N ILE A 339 0.95 19.11 -20.30
CA ILE A 339 0.29 17.86 -20.71
C ILE A 339 0.86 17.41 -22.07
N LEU A 340 0.82 18.27 -23.08
CA LEU A 340 1.30 17.97 -24.43
C LEU A 340 2.78 17.57 -24.44
N LYS A 341 3.63 18.29 -23.69
CA LYS A 341 5.05 17.98 -23.57
C LYS A 341 5.28 16.60 -22.97
N ASN A 342 4.66 16.30 -21.83
CA ASN A 342 4.86 15.03 -21.14
C ASN A 342 4.31 13.84 -21.92
N VAL A 343 3.13 13.98 -22.55
CA VAL A 343 2.57 12.97 -23.46
C VAL A 343 3.54 12.69 -24.61
N ASN A 344 4.07 13.74 -25.24
CA ASN A 344 5.03 13.59 -26.33
C ASN A 344 6.32 12.88 -25.89
N ILE A 345 6.84 13.20 -24.71
CA ILE A 345 8.03 12.52 -24.17
C ILE A 345 7.74 11.02 -23.98
N LEU A 346 6.65 10.68 -23.28
CA LEU A 346 6.35 9.29 -22.93
C LEU A 346 6.01 8.41 -24.14
N ILE A 347 5.46 8.99 -25.20
CA ILE A 347 5.14 8.25 -26.43
C ILE A 347 6.38 8.09 -27.33
N LYS A 348 7.29 9.08 -27.37
CA LYS A 348 8.44 9.08 -28.30
C LYS A 348 9.70 8.47 -27.70
N ASP A 349 9.93 8.61 -26.40
CA ASP A 349 11.08 8.03 -25.73
C ASP A 349 10.81 6.57 -25.36
N THR A 350 11.42 5.67 -26.13
CA THR A 350 11.24 4.22 -25.98
C THR A 350 11.74 3.69 -24.64
N LEU A 351 12.61 4.41 -23.93
CA LEU A 351 13.15 3.96 -22.64
C LEU A 351 12.05 3.72 -21.59
N TYR A 352 11.01 4.56 -21.57
CA TYR A 352 9.89 4.38 -20.63
C TYR A 352 9.11 3.10 -20.94
N ARG A 353 8.83 2.86 -22.23
CA ARG A 353 8.11 1.68 -22.71
C ARG A 353 8.93 0.41 -22.47
N ASP A 354 10.22 0.42 -22.80
CA ASP A 354 11.10 -0.73 -22.63
C ASP A 354 11.23 -1.13 -21.15
N ARG A 355 11.40 -0.14 -20.26
CA ARG A 355 11.51 -0.37 -18.81
C ARG A 355 10.25 -0.98 -18.23
N ILE A 356 9.08 -0.42 -18.55
CA ILE A 356 7.83 -0.96 -18.01
C ILE A 356 7.46 -2.31 -18.64
N GLN A 357 7.80 -2.55 -19.91
CA GLN A 357 7.64 -3.86 -20.55
C GLN A 357 8.54 -4.94 -19.94
N ALA A 358 9.74 -4.59 -19.48
CA ALA A 358 10.61 -5.52 -18.77
C ALA A 358 9.96 -6.00 -17.46
N VAL A 359 9.35 -5.09 -16.69
CA VAL A 359 8.60 -5.45 -15.48
C VAL A 359 7.32 -6.20 -15.81
N SER A 360 6.59 -5.80 -16.86
CA SER A 360 5.41 -6.52 -17.35
C SER A 360 5.70 -8.00 -17.60
N LYS A 361 6.81 -8.30 -18.29
CA LYS A 361 7.26 -9.68 -18.53
C LYS A 361 7.52 -10.43 -17.23
N ALA A 362 8.23 -9.81 -16.28
CA ALA A 362 8.51 -10.42 -14.97
C ALA A 362 7.23 -10.66 -14.13
N LEU A 363 6.23 -9.78 -14.24
CA LEU A 363 4.94 -9.93 -13.56
C LEU A 363 4.08 -11.04 -14.18
N GLN A 364 4.19 -11.26 -15.49
CA GLN A 364 3.45 -12.33 -16.18
C GLN A 364 4.17 -13.68 -16.10
N ASP A 365 5.49 -13.69 -15.91
CA ASP A 365 6.30 -14.90 -15.75
C ASP A 365 6.32 -15.39 -14.29
N GLN A 366 5.18 -15.96 -13.87
CA GLN A 366 5.03 -16.56 -12.55
C GLN A 366 4.61 -18.02 -12.68
N LYS A 367 5.12 -18.88 -11.80
CA LYS A 367 4.78 -20.32 -11.75
C LYS A 367 3.27 -20.59 -11.65
N GLU A 368 2.57 -19.73 -10.94
CA GLU A 368 1.12 -19.81 -10.65
C GLU A 368 0.56 -18.39 -10.59
N SER A 369 -0.73 -18.22 -10.89
CA SER A 369 -1.34 -16.89 -10.81
C SER A 369 -1.43 -16.40 -9.36
N PRO A 370 -1.42 -15.07 -9.11
CA PRO A 370 -1.60 -14.54 -7.76
C PRO A 370 -2.86 -15.04 -7.05
N LYS A 371 -3.94 -15.29 -7.81
CA LYS A 371 -5.20 -15.84 -7.29
C LYS A 371 -5.06 -17.29 -6.86
N GLU A 372 -4.46 -18.15 -7.69
CA GLU A 372 -4.22 -19.56 -7.34
C GLU A 372 -3.30 -19.67 -6.11
N ARG A 373 -2.26 -18.84 -6.05
CA ARG A 373 -1.38 -18.73 -4.88
C ARG A 373 -2.15 -18.37 -3.61
N ALA A 374 -2.98 -17.33 -3.67
CA ALA A 374 -3.79 -16.89 -2.53
C ALA A 374 -4.67 -18.03 -2.01
N VAL A 375 -5.42 -18.69 -2.92
CA VAL A 375 -6.29 -19.82 -2.58
C VAL A 375 -5.49 -20.94 -1.92
N TRP A 376 -4.38 -21.35 -2.53
CA TRP A 376 -3.57 -22.45 -2.01
C TRP A 376 -3.06 -22.18 -0.59
N TRP A 377 -2.58 -20.97 -0.31
CA TRP A 377 -2.08 -20.59 1.01
C TRP A 377 -3.19 -20.41 2.05
N ILE A 378 -4.36 -19.89 1.66
CA ILE A 378 -5.53 -19.84 2.55
C ILE A 378 -5.93 -21.26 2.95
N GLU A 379 -6.09 -22.17 1.97
CA GLU A 379 -6.43 -23.55 2.27
C GLU A 379 -5.33 -24.24 3.08
N TYR A 380 -4.05 -23.88 2.87
CA TYR A 380 -2.95 -24.39 3.69
C TYR A 380 -3.12 -23.97 5.16
N ALA A 381 -3.43 -22.70 5.43
CA ALA A 381 -3.70 -22.23 6.78
C ALA A 381 -4.88 -22.97 7.43
N ILE A 382 -5.96 -23.21 6.68
CA ILE A 382 -7.13 -23.97 7.13
C ILE A 382 -6.75 -25.42 7.45
N ARG A 383 -6.15 -26.15 6.50
CA ARG A 383 -5.75 -27.56 6.66
C ARG A 383 -4.82 -27.79 7.85
N HIS A 384 -3.98 -26.81 8.15
CA HIS A 384 -2.98 -26.90 9.21
C HIS A 384 -3.37 -26.13 10.48
N LYS A 385 -4.67 -25.85 10.69
CA LYS A 385 -5.20 -25.24 11.92
C LYS A 385 -4.41 -23.99 12.33
N ASN A 386 -4.40 -23.00 11.44
CA ASN A 386 -3.69 -21.72 11.61
C ASN A 386 -2.17 -21.80 11.43
N ALA A 387 -1.66 -22.95 10.96
CA ALA A 387 -0.28 -23.18 10.58
C ALA A 387 0.74 -22.59 11.57
N PRO A 388 0.70 -22.98 12.86
CA PRO A 388 1.52 -22.39 13.92
C PRO A 388 3.04 -22.54 13.67
N HIS A 389 3.45 -23.52 12.85
CA HIS A 389 4.83 -23.72 12.43
C HIS A 389 5.36 -22.63 11.48
N MET A 390 4.50 -21.78 10.93
CA MET A 390 4.90 -20.62 10.14
C MET A 390 5.07 -19.35 11.00
N HIS A 391 4.71 -19.41 12.29
CA HIS A 391 4.88 -18.26 13.18
C HIS A 391 6.35 -18.07 13.53
N TYR A 392 6.87 -16.89 13.21
CA TYR A 392 8.25 -16.55 13.49
C TYR A 392 8.45 -16.19 14.97
N ALA A 393 9.47 -16.77 15.60
CA ALA A 393 9.77 -16.55 17.02
C ALA A 393 10.06 -15.09 17.36
N GLY A 394 10.53 -14.28 16.39
CA GLY A 394 10.76 -12.85 16.57
C GLY A 394 9.50 -12.06 16.96
N LYS A 395 8.31 -12.60 16.71
CA LYS A 395 7.03 -12.02 17.15
C LYS A 395 6.94 -11.88 18.67
N ASN A 396 7.56 -12.79 19.42
CA ASN A 396 7.52 -12.82 20.88
C ASN A 396 8.60 -11.94 21.53
N LEU A 397 9.46 -11.28 20.73
CA LEU A 397 10.55 -10.46 21.22
C LEU A 397 10.15 -8.99 21.31
N ASN A 398 10.50 -8.35 22.43
CA ASN A 398 10.41 -6.89 22.51
C ASN A 398 11.45 -6.21 21.60
N THR A 399 11.40 -4.88 21.49
CA THR A 399 12.32 -4.11 20.62
C THR A 399 13.79 -4.29 20.98
N LEU A 400 14.12 -4.38 22.27
CA LEU A 400 15.51 -4.53 22.72
C LEU A 400 16.06 -5.91 22.35
N GLN A 401 15.29 -6.96 22.62
CA GLN A 401 15.66 -8.34 22.32
C GLN A 401 15.80 -8.60 20.83
N TYR A 402 14.83 -8.12 20.03
CA TYR A 402 14.84 -8.32 18.57
C TYR A 402 16.09 -7.72 17.91
N HIS A 403 16.53 -6.56 18.40
CA HIS A 403 17.73 -5.87 17.90
C HIS A 403 19.00 -6.22 18.69
N MET A 404 18.95 -7.21 19.59
CA MET A 404 20.07 -7.66 20.43
C MET A 404 20.69 -6.54 21.30
N ILE A 405 19.93 -5.48 21.59
CA ILE A 405 20.42 -4.31 22.33
C ILE A 405 20.77 -4.70 23.76
N ASP A 406 19.98 -5.58 24.38
CA ASP A 406 20.23 -6.17 25.69
C ASP A 406 21.54 -6.96 25.74
N VAL A 407 21.82 -7.77 24.71
CA VAL A 407 23.06 -8.54 24.57
C VAL A 407 24.26 -7.62 24.37
N TRP A 408 24.16 -6.64 23.46
CA TRP A 408 25.24 -5.67 23.25
C TRP A 408 25.53 -4.84 24.50
N ALA A 409 24.49 -4.40 25.23
CA ALA A 409 24.65 -3.71 26.50
C ALA A 409 25.37 -4.58 27.54
N PHE A 410 25.02 -5.87 27.64
CA PHE A 410 25.72 -6.82 28.50
C PHE A 410 27.20 -6.99 28.13
N LEU A 411 27.51 -7.18 26.84
CA LEU A 411 28.90 -7.34 26.36
C LEU A 411 29.74 -6.07 26.61
N ILE A 412 29.18 -4.89 26.38
CA ILE A 412 29.84 -3.61 26.67
C ILE A 412 30.10 -3.47 28.18
N ALA A 413 29.14 -3.85 29.03
CA ALA A 413 29.32 -3.81 30.48
C ALA A 413 30.45 -4.76 30.95
N VAL A 414 30.54 -5.96 30.39
CA VAL A 414 31.63 -6.92 30.67
C VAL A 414 32.98 -6.35 30.24
N LEU A 415 33.07 -5.76 29.05
CA LEU A 415 34.30 -5.12 28.55
C LEU A 415 34.73 -3.95 29.44
N MET A 416 33.79 -3.08 29.83
CA MET A 416 34.07 -1.97 30.75
C MET A 416 34.57 -2.46 32.10
N LEU A 417 33.95 -3.51 32.67
CA LEU A 417 34.40 -4.12 33.92
C LEU A 417 35.83 -4.66 33.79
N TRP A 418 36.14 -5.37 32.70
CA TRP A 418 37.48 -5.89 32.44
C TRP A 418 38.52 -4.77 32.30
N LEU A 419 38.21 -3.70 31.57
CA LEU A 419 39.09 -2.53 31.43
C LEU A 419 39.33 -1.85 32.78
N CYS A 420 38.28 -1.67 33.60
CA CYS A 420 38.38 -1.11 34.94
C CYS A 420 39.25 -1.96 35.88
N LEU A 421 39.07 -3.29 35.86
CA LEU A 421 39.90 -4.21 36.66
C LEU A 421 41.35 -4.22 36.20
N SER A 422 41.59 -4.22 34.88
CA SER A 422 42.92 -4.17 34.28
C SER A 422 43.64 -2.87 34.64
N TYR A 423 42.96 -1.73 34.51
CA TYR A 423 43.49 -0.43 34.94
C TYR A 423 43.81 -0.40 36.44
N CYS A 424 42.91 -0.90 37.29
CA CYS A 424 43.15 -1.01 38.73
C CYS A 424 44.37 -1.88 39.04
N CYS A 425 44.53 -3.00 38.35
CA CYS A 425 45.68 -3.90 38.50
C CYS A 425 46.98 -3.23 38.05
N ILE A 426 47.02 -2.64 36.85
CA ILE A 426 48.19 -1.91 36.34
C ILE A 426 48.57 -0.78 37.30
N ARG A 427 47.61 0.02 37.76
CA ARG A 427 47.85 1.11 38.72
C ARG A 427 48.40 0.60 40.04
N ARG A 428 47.90 -0.54 40.55
CA ARG A 428 48.44 -1.19 41.76
C ARG A 428 49.85 -1.71 41.55
N CYS A 429 50.12 -2.37 40.43
CA CYS A 429 51.46 -2.84 40.05
C CYS A 429 52.45 -1.68 39.91
N TRP A 430 52.07 -0.61 39.21
CA TRP A 430 52.88 0.61 39.08
C TRP A 430 53.17 1.27 40.42
N LYS A 431 52.18 1.41 41.32
CA LYS A 431 52.39 1.91 42.68
C LYS A 431 53.38 1.04 43.47
N LYS A 432 53.31 -0.29 43.34
CA LYS A 432 54.28 -1.20 43.99
C LYS A 432 55.70 -1.06 43.42
N VAL A 433 55.84 -0.94 42.10
CA VAL A 433 57.16 -0.78 41.45
C VAL A 433 57.79 0.56 41.81
N LEU A 434 57.03 1.66 41.81
CA LEU A 434 57.53 2.99 42.18
C LEU A 434 57.77 3.12 43.69
N GLY A 435 56.93 2.52 44.54
CA GLY A 435 57.10 2.52 45.99
C GLY A 435 58.25 1.65 46.51
N ASN A 436 58.72 0.68 45.72
CA ASN A 436 59.94 -0.06 46.03
C ASN A 436 61.22 0.68 45.62
N LYS A 437 61.17 1.56 44.62
CA LYS A 437 62.33 2.40 44.23
C LYS A 437 62.69 3.45 45.29
N SER A 438 61.71 3.97 46.04
CA SER A 438 61.95 4.95 47.12
C SER A 438 62.41 4.33 48.45
N LYS A 439 62.63 3.01 48.51
CA LYS A 439 63.14 2.29 49.70
C LYS A 439 64.55 1.71 49.49
N GLN A 440 65.15 1.91 48.31
CA GLN A 440 66.48 1.41 47.96
C GLN A 440 67.54 2.53 47.76
N GLU A 441 67.17 3.79 48.00
CA GLU A 441 68.10 4.88 48.33
C GLU A 441 68.04 5.12 49.84
#